data_AF-A0A519QYB8-F1
#
_entry.id   AF-A0A519QYB8-F1
#
_cell.length_a   1.000
_cell.length_b   1.000
_cell.length_c   1.000
_cell.angle_alpha   90.00
_cell.angle_beta   90.00
_cell.angle_gamma   90.00
#
_symmetry.space_group_name_H-M   'P 1'
#
loop_
_entity.id
_entity.type
_entity.pdbx_description
1 polymer ?
#
loop_
_entity_poly.entity_id
_entity_poly.type
_entity_poly.pdbx_seq_one_letter_code
_entity_poly.pdbx_strand_id
1 'polypeptide(L)'
;SLFTSSIRLQRANSDTFLTKSPLPKFINSFKRYDFKSAQSIIKDSIEGFCGFTYNNKDLDNLKYNSGTEINLYHSWETSWHTICNIDTSNKTIIFKNPSTYPVGFFSNHLRYIVENSIQFLSKPGRWYLDIENGELYYYANLGENPNNMFFIIPKLQELISLKGNPSQLVNNISFFKINFTHTTIPSGIHEVASATKIPNADYFPCLDLQEGFSSLQAALGAGQSILLKYANNCSFVKCGFTQLGNYAIRIGEYSIHNTILQCNINDCSGGGVLIGFDNCFISINSYKENSKTYVTSDRKYTVNRNLPVKIAPSYNLVRGCSIYNCGLYFTSSVGIGLMQAHHNRIENNTICDLPYSGISVGWDYDFKDNFTSYNSIKNNTIHD
;
A
#
# COMPACT_ATOMS: atom_id res chain seq x y z
N SER A 1 -10.85 7.88 2.28
CA SER A 1 -11.07 8.80 1.14
C SER A 1 -12.49 9.34 1.18
N LEU A 2 -12.71 10.56 0.68
CA LEU A 2 -14.01 11.19 0.51
C LEU A 2 -14.11 11.68 -0.93
N PHE A 3 -15.28 11.51 -1.55
CA PHE A 3 -15.51 11.92 -2.94
C PHE A 3 -16.75 12.80 -3.02
N THR A 4 -16.70 13.81 -3.88
CA THR A 4 -17.92 14.29 -4.56
C THR A 4 -18.08 13.45 -5.81
N SER A 5 -19.28 13.37 -6.42
CA SER A 5 -19.62 12.40 -7.47
C SER A 5 -18.60 12.21 -8.61
N SER A 6 -17.71 13.18 -8.85
CA SER A 6 -16.66 13.10 -9.87
C SER A 6 -15.22 13.31 -9.35
N ILE A 7 -15.00 13.67 -8.09
CA ILE A 7 -13.69 14.16 -7.60
C ILE A 7 -13.36 13.57 -6.23
N ARG A 8 -12.14 13.03 -6.09
CA ARG A 8 -11.55 12.75 -4.78
C ARG A 8 -11.18 14.05 -4.07
N LEU A 9 -11.69 14.25 -2.87
CA LEU A 9 -11.35 15.41 -2.05
C LEU A 9 -10.07 15.15 -1.25
N GLN A 10 -9.21 16.17 -1.18
CA GLN A 10 -7.97 16.12 -0.41
C GLN A 10 -8.28 16.24 1.09
N ARG A 11 -7.68 15.39 1.92
CA ARG A 11 -7.75 15.54 3.38
C ARG A 11 -7.05 16.83 3.82
N ALA A 12 -7.52 17.41 4.92
CA ALA A 12 -6.79 18.42 5.65
C ALA A 12 -5.41 17.87 6.02
N ASN A 13 -4.35 18.54 5.57
CA ASN A 13 -2.98 18.12 5.82
C ASN A 13 -2.03 19.30 6.02
N SER A 14 -0.97 19.04 6.80
CA SER A 14 0.11 19.97 7.05
C SER A 14 0.98 20.18 5.81
N ASP A 15 1.88 21.17 5.87
CA ASP A 15 3.07 21.17 5.02
C ASP A 15 3.98 19.98 5.36
N THR A 16 5.03 19.77 4.56
CA THR A 16 6.01 18.71 4.80
C THR A 16 6.99 19.12 5.89
N PHE A 17 7.07 18.31 6.93
CA PHE A 17 8.02 18.43 8.02
C PHE A 17 9.17 17.42 7.87
N LEU A 18 10.21 17.60 8.68
CA LEU A 18 11.36 16.69 8.74
C LEU A 18 11.55 16.16 10.15
N THR A 19 11.81 14.87 10.27
CA THR A 19 12.21 14.28 11.55
C THR A 19 13.59 14.81 11.96
N LYS A 20 13.82 14.93 13.26
CA LYS A 20 15.14 15.28 13.82
C LYS A 20 16.04 14.05 13.89
N SER A 21 15.50 12.97 14.44
CA SER A 21 16.21 11.72 14.70
C SER A 21 15.23 10.58 15.01
N PRO A 22 15.69 9.32 15.11
CA PRO A 22 14.96 8.28 15.83
C PRO A 22 14.58 8.72 17.24
N LEU A 23 13.75 7.92 17.91
CA LEU A 23 13.57 8.05 19.36
C LEU A 23 14.91 7.98 20.09
N PRO A 24 15.14 8.76 21.17
CA PRO A 24 16.45 8.89 21.82
C PRO A 24 17.10 7.56 22.19
N LYS A 25 16.31 6.59 22.67
CA LYS A 25 16.73 5.24 23.03
C LYS A 25 17.36 4.45 21.88
N PHE A 26 17.04 4.79 20.63
CA PHE A 26 17.42 4.02 19.43
C PHE A 26 18.42 4.72 18.51
N ILE A 27 18.84 5.95 18.80
CA ILE A 27 19.71 6.77 17.93
C ILE A 27 21.00 6.02 17.52
N ASN A 28 21.56 5.21 18.43
CA ASN A 28 22.81 4.48 18.21
C ASN A 28 22.61 2.96 18.08
N SER A 29 21.37 2.49 17.95
CA SER A 29 21.07 1.05 17.96
C SER A 29 21.31 0.37 16.61
N PHE A 30 21.45 1.12 15.52
CA PHE A 30 21.71 0.57 14.19
C PHE A 30 22.45 1.59 13.32
N LYS A 31 23.20 1.09 12.35
CA LYS A 31 23.76 1.91 11.27
C LYS A 31 22.75 2.01 10.12
N ARG A 32 22.90 3.05 9.30
CA ARG A 32 22.11 3.22 8.07
C ARG A 32 22.22 1.97 7.20
N TYR A 33 21.08 1.44 6.73
CA TYR A 33 20.99 0.20 5.95
C TYR A 33 21.48 -1.09 6.66
N ASP A 34 21.60 -1.10 7.99
CA ASP A 34 22.02 -2.30 8.72
C ASP A 34 20.86 -3.29 8.95
N PHE A 35 20.53 -4.04 7.90
CA PHE A 35 19.43 -5.02 7.93
C PHE A 35 19.61 -6.12 8.98
N LYS A 36 20.85 -6.40 9.43
CA LYS A 36 21.10 -7.39 10.50
C LYS A 36 20.66 -6.83 11.84
N SER A 37 21.07 -5.61 12.16
CA SER A 37 20.68 -4.94 13.41
C SER A 37 19.19 -4.67 13.46
N ALA A 38 18.56 -4.27 12.34
CA ALA A 38 17.11 -4.09 12.28
C ALA A 38 16.33 -5.37 12.66
N GLN A 39 16.83 -6.55 12.29
CA GLN A 39 16.21 -7.82 12.69
C GLN A 39 16.38 -8.15 14.18
N SER A 40 17.49 -7.73 14.81
CA SER A 40 17.66 -7.87 16.26
C SER A 40 16.66 -6.98 17.00
N ILE A 41 16.54 -5.72 16.58
CA ILE A 41 15.71 -4.72 17.27
C ILE A 41 14.24 -5.13 17.31
N ILE A 42 13.71 -5.77 16.26
CA ILE A 42 12.33 -6.29 16.27
C ILE A 42 12.09 -7.27 17.43
N LYS A 43 13.11 -8.07 17.77
CA LYS A 43 13.02 -9.05 18.87
C LYS A 43 13.17 -8.37 20.24
N ASP A 44 13.95 -7.29 20.29
CA ASP A 44 14.33 -6.64 21.54
C ASP A 44 13.31 -5.57 21.96
N SER A 45 12.82 -4.74 21.01
CA SER A 45 11.85 -3.68 21.27
C SER A 45 11.20 -3.14 19.99
N ILE A 46 9.88 -3.34 19.85
CA ILE A 46 9.08 -2.81 18.74
C ILE A 46 9.02 -1.27 18.70
N GLU A 47 9.28 -0.61 19.83
CA GLU A 47 9.22 0.83 20.00
C GLU A 47 10.09 1.59 18.98
N GLY A 48 11.22 1.02 18.55
CA GLY A 48 12.08 1.60 17.51
C GLY A 48 11.43 1.75 16.13
N PHE A 49 10.28 1.12 15.92
CA PHE A 49 9.46 1.20 14.70
C PHE A 49 8.22 2.09 14.87
N CYS A 50 7.98 2.61 16.08
CA CYS A 50 6.73 3.24 16.46
C CYS A 50 6.92 4.71 16.85
N GLY A 51 7.94 5.41 16.35
CA GLY A 51 8.08 6.83 16.67
C GLY A 51 9.39 7.47 16.29
N PHE A 52 9.45 8.79 16.49
CA PHE A 52 10.64 9.59 16.23
C PHE A 52 10.69 10.85 17.10
N THR A 53 11.82 11.53 17.03
CA THR A 53 11.98 12.89 17.57
C THR A 53 11.69 13.91 16.46
N TYR A 54 10.77 14.85 16.69
CA TYR A 54 10.41 15.90 15.73
C TYR A 54 11.24 17.18 15.96
N ASN A 55 11.22 18.08 14.97
CA ASN A 55 11.96 19.35 15.05
C ASN A 55 11.12 20.47 15.67
N ASN A 56 11.82 21.46 16.22
CA ASN A 56 11.25 22.75 16.64
C ASN A 56 9.98 22.60 17.50
N LYS A 57 8.86 23.08 16.97
CA LYS A 57 7.52 23.08 17.56
C LYS A 57 6.50 22.44 16.60
N ASP A 58 6.96 21.62 15.64
CA ASP A 58 6.14 21.08 14.55
C ASP A 58 4.83 20.46 15.08
N LEU A 59 4.91 19.78 16.23
CA LEU A 59 3.81 19.05 16.85
C LEU A 59 3.38 19.60 18.23
N ASP A 60 3.96 20.70 18.72
CA ASP A 60 3.73 21.21 20.08
C ASP A 60 2.28 21.57 20.36
N ASN A 61 1.58 22.07 19.34
CA ASN A 61 0.19 22.52 19.44
C ASN A 61 -0.75 21.67 18.59
N LEU A 62 -0.30 20.49 18.13
CA LEU A 62 -1.12 19.63 17.28
C LEU A 62 -2.37 19.19 18.05
N LYS A 63 -3.54 19.60 17.56
CA LYS A 63 -4.82 19.01 17.95
C LYS A 63 -5.00 17.70 17.20
N TYR A 64 -4.88 16.57 17.90
CA TYR A 64 -5.07 15.25 17.32
C TYR A 64 -6.16 14.47 18.04
N ASN A 65 -6.78 13.55 17.32
CA ASN A 65 -7.75 12.58 17.82
C ASN A 65 -7.41 11.19 17.27
N SER A 66 -8.25 10.20 17.55
CA SER A 66 -8.06 8.83 17.05
C SER A 66 -8.00 8.70 15.51
N GLY A 67 -8.50 9.68 14.76
CA GLY A 67 -8.43 9.71 13.30
C GLY A 67 -7.29 10.55 12.72
N THR A 68 -6.46 11.20 13.54
CA THR A 68 -5.30 11.99 13.07
C THR A 68 -4.13 11.07 12.77
N GLU A 69 -3.54 11.24 11.58
CA GLU A 69 -2.55 10.32 11.05
C GLU A 69 -1.22 11.02 10.74
N ILE A 70 -0.11 10.29 10.88
CA ILE A 70 1.22 10.70 10.43
C ILE A 70 1.59 9.85 9.22
N ASN A 71 1.73 10.50 8.07
CA ASN A 71 2.28 9.85 6.87
C ASN A 71 3.79 10.08 6.84
N LEU A 72 4.57 9.01 6.95
CA LEU A 72 6.02 9.02 7.06
C LEU A 72 6.64 8.42 5.79
N TYR A 73 7.55 9.18 5.17
CA TYR A 73 8.19 8.80 3.91
C TYR A 73 9.58 8.23 4.17
N HIS A 74 9.76 6.95 3.89
CA HIS A 74 10.97 6.18 4.19
C HIS A 74 11.68 5.75 2.90
N SER A 75 12.66 6.53 2.43
CA SER A 75 13.41 6.17 1.22
C SER A 75 12.49 5.89 0.02
N TRP A 76 12.22 4.61 -0.30
CA TRP A 76 11.35 4.14 -1.38
C TRP A 76 9.99 3.60 -0.92
N GLU A 77 9.66 3.68 0.37
CA GLU A 77 8.38 3.28 0.94
C GLU A 77 7.71 4.43 1.72
N THR A 78 6.43 4.25 2.02
CA THR A 78 5.64 5.21 2.79
C THR A 78 4.71 4.43 3.70
N SER A 79 4.61 4.88 4.94
CA SER A 79 3.73 4.33 5.96
C SER A 79 2.85 5.43 6.54
N TRP A 80 1.70 5.03 7.06
CA TRP A 80 0.81 5.92 7.79
C TRP A 80 0.50 5.35 9.16
N HIS A 81 0.45 6.24 10.13
CA HIS A 81 0.48 5.88 11.54
C HIS A 81 -0.58 6.63 12.34
N THR A 82 -1.30 5.90 13.18
CA THR A 82 -2.20 6.50 14.17
C THR A 82 -1.38 6.95 15.38
N ILE A 83 -1.64 8.17 15.86
CA ILE A 83 -0.89 8.76 16.98
C ILE A 83 -1.27 8.04 18.28
N CYS A 84 -0.27 7.60 19.04
CA CYS A 84 -0.42 7.08 20.39
C CYS A 84 -0.21 8.20 21.42
N ASN A 85 0.91 8.93 21.33
CA ASN A 85 1.23 10.01 22.25
C ASN A 85 2.23 11.00 21.63
N ILE A 86 2.19 12.26 22.09
CA ILE A 86 3.19 13.29 21.78
C ILE A 86 3.72 13.83 23.11
N ASP A 87 5.04 13.76 23.29
CA ASP A 87 5.74 14.39 24.41
C ASP A 87 6.41 15.68 23.92
N THR A 88 5.83 16.82 24.31
CA THR A 88 6.32 18.15 23.92
C THR A 88 7.57 18.60 24.68
N SER A 89 7.90 17.95 25.80
CA SER A 89 9.13 18.23 26.56
C SER A 89 10.32 17.56 25.88
N ASN A 90 10.16 16.29 25.51
CA ASN A 90 11.20 15.50 24.84
C ASN A 90 11.19 15.63 23.31
N LYS A 91 10.19 16.30 22.75
CA LYS A 91 9.96 16.45 21.30
C LYS A 91 9.85 15.10 20.59
N THR A 92 9.16 14.15 21.20
CA THR A 92 8.95 12.81 20.63
C THR A 92 7.48 12.59 20.29
N ILE A 93 7.26 11.81 19.24
CA ILE A 93 5.94 11.26 18.90
C ILE A 93 6.04 9.73 18.86
N ILE A 94 5.00 9.10 19.38
CA ILE A 94 4.83 7.66 19.44
C ILE A 94 3.56 7.27 18.70
N PHE A 95 3.62 6.19 17.92
CA PHE A 95 2.55 5.65 17.09
C PHE A 95 1.96 4.38 17.70
N LYS A 96 0.73 4.07 17.32
CA LYS A 96 0.08 2.80 17.67
C LYS A 96 0.61 1.64 16.86
N ASN A 97 1.00 1.86 15.61
CA ASN A 97 1.40 0.80 14.69
C ASN A 97 2.85 0.96 14.20
N PRO A 98 3.57 -0.16 13.95
CA PRO A 98 4.96 -0.12 13.54
C PRO A 98 5.12 0.19 12.05
N SER A 99 6.22 0.88 11.71
CA SER A 99 6.75 0.95 10.35
C SER A 99 7.43 -0.36 9.94
N THR A 100 7.75 -0.52 8.65
CA THR A 100 8.39 -1.71 8.09
C THR A 100 9.85 -1.81 8.56
N TYR A 101 10.52 -0.67 8.63
CA TYR A 101 11.89 -0.52 9.09
C TYR A 101 11.94 0.37 10.33
N PRO A 102 12.95 0.24 11.22
CA PRO A 102 13.08 1.16 12.34
C PRO A 102 13.11 2.61 11.86
N VAL A 103 12.48 3.52 12.61
CA VAL A 103 12.47 4.91 12.19
C VAL A 103 13.90 5.46 12.25
N GLY A 104 14.38 5.99 11.13
CA GLY A 104 15.77 6.41 10.96
C GLY A 104 16.67 5.42 10.24
N PHE A 105 16.18 4.23 9.91
CA PHE A 105 16.95 3.15 9.26
C PHE A 105 17.63 3.59 7.96
N PHE A 106 16.94 4.42 7.17
CA PHE A 106 17.44 4.95 5.92
C PHE A 106 17.99 6.37 6.02
N SER A 107 17.53 7.17 6.97
CA SER A 107 17.94 8.57 7.18
C SER A 107 17.33 9.06 8.49
N ASN A 108 18.07 9.86 9.26
CA ASN A 108 17.54 10.54 10.45
C ASN A 108 16.55 11.67 10.12
N HIS A 109 16.57 12.15 8.87
CA HIS A 109 15.74 13.23 8.36
C HIS A 109 14.75 12.69 7.34
N LEU A 110 13.71 12.05 7.84
CA LEU A 110 12.58 11.56 7.05
C LEU A 110 11.58 12.70 6.87
N ARG A 111 10.92 12.73 5.71
CA ARG A 111 9.79 13.62 5.49
C ARG A 111 8.56 13.04 6.15
N TYR A 112 7.71 13.88 6.72
CA TYR A 112 6.39 13.48 7.17
C TYR A 112 5.37 14.59 7.00
N ILE A 113 4.09 14.21 6.93
CA ILE A 113 2.95 15.13 7.02
C ILE A 113 1.99 14.63 8.10
N VAL A 114 1.21 15.55 8.64
CA VAL A 114 0.05 15.24 9.48
C VAL A 114 -1.20 15.35 8.63
N GLU A 115 -2.05 14.34 8.66
CA GLU A 115 -3.35 14.35 7.98
C GLU A 115 -4.50 14.22 8.98
N ASN A 116 -5.66 14.73 8.56
CA ASN A 116 -6.92 14.67 9.31
C ASN A 116 -6.87 15.32 10.69
N SER A 117 -6.38 16.57 10.73
CA SER A 117 -6.55 17.44 11.88
C SER A 117 -7.24 18.74 11.47
N ILE A 118 -8.18 19.19 12.31
CA ILE A 118 -8.96 20.41 12.08
C ILE A 118 -8.07 21.64 11.88
N GLN A 119 -6.90 21.69 12.52
CA GLN A 119 -5.98 22.83 12.38
C GLN A 119 -5.43 22.99 10.96
N PHE A 120 -5.45 21.93 10.16
CA PHE A 120 -4.98 21.91 8.77
C PHE A 120 -6.12 22.02 7.75
N LEU A 121 -7.36 22.21 8.20
CA LEU A 121 -8.50 22.53 7.35
C LEU A 121 -8.45 24.02 6.97
N SER A 122 -7.46 24.39 6.15
CA SER A 122 -7.11 25.79 5.89
C SER A 122 -7.35 26.26 4.45
N LYS A 123 -7.69 25.34 3.54
CA LYS A 123 -7.92 25.65 2.11
C LYS A 123 -9.26 25.09 1.63
N PRO A 124 -9.98 25.81 0.76
CA PRO A 124 -11.16 25.28 0.09
C PRO A 124 -10.88 23.94 -0.64
N GLY A 125 -11.91 23.10 -0.74
CA GLY A 125 -11.84 21.76 -1.33
C GLY A 125 -11.28 20.67 -0.39
N ARG A 126 -10.85 21.03 0.83
CA ARG A 126 -10.33 20.07 1.82
C ARG A 126 -11.40 19.65 2.82
N TRP A 127 -11.19 18.48 3.42
CA TRP A 127 -12.08 17.93 4.44
C TRP A 127 -11.34 17.39 5.65
N TYR A 128 -12.04 17.35 6.78
CA TYR A 128 -11.62 16.75 8.05
C TYR A 128 -12.78 15.93 8.61
N LEU A 129 -12.51 14.73 9.09
CA LEU A 129 -13.49 13.89 9.76
C LEU A 129 -13.14 13.79 11.24
N ASP A 130 -14.02 14.36 12.06
CA ASP A 130 -14.02 14.13 13.50
C ASP A 130 -14.69 12.78 13.76
N ILE A 131 -13.88 11.73 13.87
CA ILE A 131 -14.37 10.37 14.08
C ILE A 131 -15.00 10.18 15.46
N GLU A 132 -14.63 10.99 16.45
CA GLU A 132 -15.10 10.87 17.83
C GLU A 132 -16.54 11.39 17.96
N ASN A 133 -16.83 12.50 17.27
CA ASN A 133 -18.16 13.10 17.24
C ASN A 133 -19.01 12.64 16.03
N GLY A 134 -18.39 11.94 15.07
CA GLY A 134 -19.07 11.50 13.84
C GLY A 134 -19.38 12.64 12.86
N GLU A 135 -18.58 13.71 12.88
CA GLU A 135 -18.84 14.93 12.12
C GLU A 135 -17.86 15.11 10.96
N LEU A 136 -18.40 15.39 9.76
CA LEU A 136 -17.62 15.71 8.57
C LEU A 136 -17.59 17.22 8.35
N TYR A 137 -16.38 17.77 8.38
CA TYR A 137 -16.11 19.18 8.08
C TYR A 137 -15.56 19.28 6.66
N TYR A 138 -16.15 20.13 5.84
CA TYR A 138 -15.69 20.44 4.49
C TYR A 138 -15.49 21.95 4.34
N TYR A 139 -14.29 22.36 3.94
CA TYR A 139 -14.04 23.74 3.57
C TYR A 139 -14.51 23.92 2.12
N ALA A 140 -15.75 24.42 1.98
CA ALA A 140 -16.37 24.66 0.69
C ALA A 140 -15.62 25.68 -0.18
N ASN A 141 -15.57 25.44 -1.49
CA ASN A 141 -15.18 26.45 -2.47
C ASN A 141 -16.21 27.57 -2.53
N LEU A 142 -15.79 28.72 -3.10
CA LEU A 142 -16.69 29.85 -3.29
C LEU A 142 -17.88 29.42 -4.16
N GLY A 143 -19.10 29.61 -3.64
CA GLY A 143 -20.35 29.24 -4.31
C GLY A 143 -20.84 27.81 -4.04
N GLU A 144 -20.06 26.98 -3.37
CA GLU A 144 -20.52 25.67 -2.89
C GLU A 144 -21.33 25.81 -1.59
N ASN A 145 -22.43 25.07 -1.49
CA ASN A 145 -23.13 24.86 -0.23
C ASN A 145 -22.96 23.38 0.17
N PRO A 146 -22.12 23.06 1.17
CA PRO A 146 -21.85 21.67 1.56
C PRO A 146 -23.09 20.90 1.99
N ASN A 147 -24.09 21.59 2.56
CA ASN A 147 -25.32 20.96 3.03
C ASN A 147 -26.23 20.49 1.88
N ASN A 148 -25.97 20.94 0.65
CA ASN A 148 -26.67 20.52 -0.56
C ASN A 148 -25.79 19.63 -1.46
N MET A 149 -24.55 19.34 -1.06
CA MET A 149 -23.63 18.51 -1.83
C MET A 149 -23.80 17.03 -1.49
N PHE A 150 -23.52 16.18 -2.48
CA PHE A 150 -23.48 14.74 -2.30
C PHE A 150 -22.04 14.28 -2.08
N PHE A 151 -21.82 13.61 -0.95
CA PHE A 151 -20.53 13.04 -0.58
C PHE A 151 -20.60 11.51 -0.53
N ILE A 152 -19.51 10.86 -0.94
CA ILE A 152 -19.36 9.40 -0.93
C ILE A 152 -18.16 9.03 -0.05
N ILE A 153 -18.41 8.16 0.92
CA ILE A 153 -17.38 7.50 1.73
C ILE A 153 -17.42 6.01 1.39
N PRO A 154 -16.44 5.46 0.66
CA PRO A 154 -16.40 4.03 0.38
C PRO A 154 -16.25 3.20 1.65
N LYS A 155 -16.84 2.00 1.65
CA LYS A 155 -16.70 1.03 2.74
C LYS A 155 -16.07 -0.29 2.32
N LEU A 156 -16.23 -0.68 1.05
CA LEU A 156 -15.66 -1.93 0.51
C LEU A 156 -14.24 -1.70 0.02
N GLN A 157 -13.33 -2.62 0.29
CA GLN A 157 -11.98 -2.61 -0.28
C GLN A 157 -11.94 -3.27 -1.67
N GLU A 158 -12.78 -4.28 -1.88
CA GLU A 158 -12.85 -5.08 -3.10
C GLU A 158 -14.28 -5.05 -3.66
N LEU A 159 -14.41 -4.81 -4.97
CA LEU A 159 -15.69 -4.77 -5.69
C LEU A 159 -16.01 -6.12 -6.34
N ILE A 160 -14.99 -6.78 -6.90
CA ILE A 160 -15.14 -8.07 -7.59
C ILE A 160 -14.02 -9.02 -7.20
N SER A 161 -14.41 -10.24 -6.86
CA SER A 161 -13.52 -11.38 -6.63
C SER A 161 -13.83 -12.51 -7.61
N LEU A 162 -12.99 -12.69 -8.63
CA LEU A 162 -12.99 -13.89 -9.47
C LEU A 162 -12.05 -14.91 -8.82
N LYS A 163 -12.58 -15.64 -7.83
CA LYS A 163 -11.81 -16.53 -6.97
C LYS A 163 -12.24 -17.99 -7.13
N GLY A 164 -11.45 -18.76 -7.87
CA GLY A 164 -11.59 -20.22 -7.95
C GLY A 164 -10.81 -20.94 -6.84
N ASN A 165 -10.51 -22.21 -7.07
CA ASN A 165 -9.69 -23.05 -6.20
C ASN A 165 -8.88 -24.07 -7.04
N PRO A 166 -7.96 -24.86 -6.44
CA PRO A 166 -7.13 -25.81 -7.17
C PRO A 166 -7.89 -26.86 -7.99
N SER A 167 -9.14 -27.17 -7.63
CA SER A 167 -9.99 -28.14 -8.33
C SER A 167 -10.91 -27.49 -9.36
N GLN A 168 -11.16 -26.19 -9.25
CA GLN A 168 -12.11 -25.47 -10.11
C GLN A 168 -11.69 -24.01 -10.30
N LEU A 169 -11.20 -23.69 -11.50
CA LEU A 169 -10.90 -22.32 -11.90
C LEU A 169 -12.19 -21.55 -12.24
N VAL A 170 -12.17 -20.23 -12.04
CA VAL A 170 -13.14 -19.33 -12.67
C VAL A 170 -12.75 -19.17 -14.13
N ASN A 171 -13.66 -19.46 -15.06
CA ASN A 171 -13.35 -19.48 -16.48
C ASN A 171 -14.27 -18.53 -17.26
N ASN A 172 -13.70 -17.87 -18.28
CA ASN A 172 -14.45 -17.21 -19.36
C ASN A 172 -15.39 -16.06 -18.92
N ILE A 173 -15.03 -15.32 -17.86
CA ILE A 173 -15.79 -14.13 -17.43
C ILE A 173 -15.22 -12.88 -18.08
N SER A 174 -16.06 -12.07 -18.72
CA SER A 174 -15.62 -10.85 -19.41
C SER A 174 -16.45 -9.64 -19.01
N PHE A 175 -15.77 -8.54 -18.70
CA PHE A 175 -16.35 -7.23 -18.43
C PHE A 175 -16.00 -6.30 -19.58
N PHE A 176 -17.00 -5.59 -20.11
CA PHE A 176 -16.83 -4.69 -21.24
C PHE A 176 -17.47 -3.34 -20.95
N LYS A 177 -16.70 -2.26 -21.04
CA LYS A 177 -17.17 -0.87 -20.84
C LYS A 177 -17.90 -0.64 -19.50
N ILE A 178 -17.37 -1.21 -18.43
CA ILE A 178 -17.87 -1.01 -17.07
C ILE A 178 -16.89 -0.10 -16.31
N ASN A 179 -17.44 0.84 -15.53
CA ASN A 179 -16.67 1.67 -14.61
C ASN A 179 -16.74 1.10 -13.20
N PHE A 180 -15.59 0.84 -12.62
CA PHE A 180 -15.42 0.38 -11.24
C PHE A 180 -14.90 1.54 -10.40
N THR A 181 -15.68 1.91 -9.37
CA THR A 181 -15.41 3.10 -8.57
C THR A 181 -15.66 2.87 -7.09
N HIS A 182 -15.04 3.68 -6.25
CA HIS A 182 -15.31 3.78 -4.81
C HIS A 182 -14.94 2.52 -4.02
N THR A 183 -13.64 2.35 -3.77
CA THR A 183 -13.14 1.44 -2.73
C THR A 183 -12.43 2.20 -1.61
N THR A 184 -12.44 1.65 -0.40
CA THR A 184 -11.71 2.20 0.75
C THR A 184 -10.30 1.63 0.84
N ILE A 185 -9.40 2.35 1.51
CA ILE A 185 -8.04 1.89 1.80
C ILE A 185 -8.06 0.78 2.89
N PRO A 186 -7.09 -0.16 2.89
CA PRO A 186 -6.90 -1.10 3.99
C PRO A 186 -6.23 -0.43 5.19
N SER A 187 -6.50 -0.95 6.40
CA SER A 187 -5.86 -0.60 7.68
C SER A 187 -5.34 -1.88 8.33
N GLY A 188 -4.38 -1.77 9.26
CA GLY A 188 -3.82 -2.89 10.00
C GLY A 188 -2.84 -3.75 9.18
N ILE A 189 -2.16 -3.13 8.21
CA ILE A 189 -1.18 -3.82 7.37
C ILE A 189 0.23 -3.50 7.86
N HIS A 190 0.97 -4.49 8.36
CA HIS A 190 2.34 -4.29 8.87
C HIS A 190 3.25 -5.50 8.62
N GLU A 191 4.42 -5.26 8.04
CA GLU A 191 5.41 -6.31 7.74
C GLU A 191 6.18 -6.81 8.96
N VAL A 192 6.29 -5.98 10.00
CA VAL A 192 7.01 -6.36 11.22
C VAL A 192 6.23 -7.41 12.02
N ALA A 193 4.89 -7.33 12.00
CA ALA A 193 4.01 -8.25 12.72
C ALA A 193 3.81 -9.59 12.01
N SER A 194 3.83 -9.62 10.67
CA SER A 194 3.73 -10.87 9.91
C SER A 194 4.97 -11.77 10.05
N ALA A 195 6.10 -11.20 10.47
CA ALA A 195 7.37 -11.89 10.54
C ALA A 195 7.64 -12.65 11.85
N THR A 196 7.02 -12.26 12.97
CA THR A 196 7.32 -12.80 14.31
C THR A 196 6.18 -12.50 15.28
N LYS A 197 5.89 -13.42 16.23
CA LYS A 197 5.31 -13.00 17.52
C LYS A 197 6.24 -11.90 18.05
N ILE A 198 5.77 -10.65 18.09
CA ILE A 198 6.56 -9.52 18.59
C ILE A 198 6.83 -9.83 20.06
N PRO A 199 8.07 -10.21 20.44
CA PRO A 199 8.38 -10.41 21.84
C PRO A 199 8.16 -9.05 22.51
N ASN A 200 7.48 -9.06 23.65
CA ASN A 200 7.18 -7.86 24.42
C ASN A 200 6.13 -6.91 23.83
N ALA A 201 5.24 -7.36 22.94
CA ALA A 201 4.07 -6.57 22.52
C ALA A 201 3.28 -6.02 23.72
N ASP A 202 3.13 -6.83 24.78
CA ASP A 202 2.44 -6.46 26.01
C ASP A 202 3.10 -5.31 26.79
N TYR A 203 4.39 -5.02 26.53
CA TYR A 203 5.13 -3.92 27.17
C TYR A 203 5.04 -2.60 26.39
N PHE A 204 4.42 -2.60 25.21
CA PHE A 204 4.11 -1.39 24.46
C PHE A 204 2.59 -1.20 24.46
N PRO A 205 2.01 -0.62 25.52
CA PRO A 205 0.57 -0.68 25.79
C PRO A 205 -0.31 0.03 24.75
N CYS A 206 0.27 0.87 23.89
CA CYS A 206 -0.46 1.50 22.80
C CYS A 206 -0.30 0.80 21.45
N LEU A 207 0.35 -0.37 21.39
CA LEU A 207 0.43 -1.16 20.17
C LEU A 207 -0.98 -1.53 19.70
N ASP A 208 -1.34 -1.10 18.50
CA ASP A 208 -2.55 -1.52 17.82
C ASP A 208 -2.20 -1.91 16.38
N LEU A 209 -2.27 -3.20 16.09
CA LEU A 209 -1.95 -3.75 14.77
C LEU A 209 -3.16 -3.76 13.82
N GLN A 210 -4.32 -3.24 14.25
CA GLN A 210 -5.48 -3.01 13.38
C GLN A 210 -5.46 -1.62 12.74
N GLU A 211 -4.58 -0.74 13.22
CA GLU A 211 -4.46 0.66 12.84
C GLU A 211 -3.28 0.90 11.90
N GLY A 212 -3.41 1.89 11.01
CA GLY A 212 -2.30 2.31 10.18
C GLY A 212 -1.93 1.35 9.05
N PHE A 213 -0.79 1.62 8.41
CA PHE A 213 -0.25 0.80 7.34
C PHE A 213 1.25 1.01 7.21
N SER A 214 1.95 -0.08 6.96
CA SER A 214 3.32 -0.08 6.52
C SER A 214 3.58 -1.34 5.72
N SER A 215 3.87 -1.18 4.43
CA SER A 215 4.17 -2.28 3.52
C SER A 215 5.61 -2.17 2.99
N LEU A 216 6.03 -3.16 2.21
CA LEU A 216 7.30 -3.16 1.51
C LEU A 216 7.26 -2.21 0.28
N GLN A 217 8.35 -2.22 -0.49
CA GLN A 217 8.42 -1.60 -1.80
C GLN A 217 7.21 -1.96 -2.66
N ALA A 218 6.81 -1.06 -3.58
CA ALA A 218 5.62 -1.22 -4.41
C ALA A 218 4.30 -1.26 -3.61
N ALA A 219 4.29 -1.01 -2.30
CA ALA A 219 3.08 -1.04 -1.46
C ALA A 219 2.22 -2.29 -1.70
N LEU A 220 2.83 -3.46 -1.78
CA LEU A 220 2.14 -4.71 -2.15
C LEU A 220 0.98 -5.09 -1.21
N GLY A 221 1.05 -4.63 0.04
CA GLY A 221 -0.01 -4.75 1.05
C GLY A 221 -1.20 -3.81 0.84
N ALA A 222 -1.18 -2.90 -0.13
CA ALA A 222 -2.25 -1.94 -0.42
C ALA A 222 -3.53 -2.57 -0.99
N GLY A 223 -3.64 -3.90 -1.01
CA GLY A 223 -4.83 -4.62 -1.48
C GLY A 223 -5.09 -4.47 -2.98
N GLN A 224 -6.35 -4.67 -3.36
CA GLN A 224 -6.85 -4.55 -4.72
C GLN A 224 -8.36 -4.27 -4.71
N SER A 225 -8.85 -3.60 -5.75
CA SER A 225 -10.29 -3.39 -5.94
C SER A 225 -10.94 -4.53 -6.73
N ILE A 226 -10.16 -5.22 -7.57
CA ILE A 226 -10.58 -6.39 -8.35
C ILE A 226 -9.53 -7.49 -8.16
N LEU A 227 -9.97 -8.68 -7.78
CA LEU A 227 -9.12 -9.85 -7.61
C LEU A 227 -9.42 -10.91 -8.67
N LEU A 228 -8.37 -11.42 -9.31
CA LEU A 228 -8.38 -12.63 -10.11
C LEU A 228 -7.46 -13.63 -9.42
N LYS A 229 -8.00 -14.78 -8.98
CA LYS A 229 -7.24 -15.80 -8.25
C LYS A 229 -7.80 -17.17 -8.60
N TYR A 230 -6.98 -18.09 -9.09
CA TYR A 230 -7.46 -19.29 -9.80
C TYR A 230 -8.41 -18.94 -10.95
N ALA A 231 -8.07 -17.92 -11.73
CA ALA A 231 -8.88 -17.42 -12.84
C ALA A 231 -8.22 -17.73 -14.19
N ASN A 232 -8.97 -18.29 -15.13
CA ASN A 232 -8.51 -18.59 -16.47
C ASN A 232 -9.38 -17.88 -17.51
N ASN A 233 -8.73 -17.25 -18.50
CA ASN A 233 -9.40 -16.61 -19.63
C ASN A 233 -10.50 -15.61 -19.21
N CYS A 234 -10.24 -14.81 -18.16
CA CYS A 234 -11.12 -13.71 -17.76
C CYS A 234 -10.61 -12.38 -18.33
N SER A 235 -11.51 -11.47 -18.68
CA SER A 235 -11.13 -10.23 -19.35
C SER A 235 -11.82 -8.97 -18.85
N PHE A 236 -11.09 -7.86 -18.90
CA PHE A 236 -11.58 -6.50 -18.72
C PHE A 236 -11.20 -5.72 -19.97
N VAL A 237 -12.20 -5.28 -20.73
CA VAL A 237 -12.00 -4.66 -22.04
C VAL A 237 -12.68 -3.31 -22.07
N LYS A 238 -11.90 -2.25 -22.30
CA LYS A 238 -12.40 -0.87 -22.33
C LYS A 238 -13.13 -0.45 -21.04
N CYS A 239 -12.71 -1.00 -19.90
CA CYS A 239 -13.25 -0.67 -18.59
C CYS A 239 -12.55 0.55 -17.98
N GLY A 240 -13.25 1.24 -17.08
CA GLY A 240 -12.71 2.32 -16.25
C GLY A 240 -12.48 1.85 -14.82
N PHE A 241 -11.35 2.23 -14.23
CA PHE A 241 -11.03 2.01 -12.83
C PHE A 241 -10.62 3.36 -12.25
N THR A 242 -11.49 3.95 -11.44
CA THR A 242 -11.28 5.32 -10.93
C THR A 242 -11.79 5.47 -9.51
N GLN A 243 -11.26 6.42 -8.74
CA GLN A 243 -11.70 6.70 -7.36
C GLN A 243 -11.57 5.46 -6.45
N LEU A 244 -10.46 4.73 -6.59
CA LEU A 244 -10.21 3.49 -5.86
C LEU A 244 -9.28 3.71 -4.67
N GLY A 245 -9.52 2.98 -3.58
CA GLY A 245 -8.72 3.00 -2.36
C GLY A 245 -7.51 2.07 -2.40
N ASN A 246 -7.33 1.27 -3.46
CA ASN A 246 -6.34 0.21 -3.53
C ASN A 246 -5.62 0.24 -4.88
N TYR A 247 -4.84 -0.80 -5.19
CA TYR A 247 -4.55 -1.12 -6.59
C TYR A 247 -5.85 -1.39 -7.35
N ALA A 248 -5.89 -1.08 -8.65
CA ALA A 248 -7.09 -1.33 -9.45
C ALA A 248 -7.37 -2.84 -9.59
N ILE A 249 -6.38 -3.61 -10.04
CA ILE A 249 -6.54 -5.04 -10.30
C ILE A 249 -5.33 -5.84 -9.79
N ARG A 250 -5.60 -6.96 -9.13
CA ARG A 250 -4.60 -7.99 -8.84
C ARG A 250 -4.90 -9.28 -9.59
N ILE A 251 -3.91 -9.77 -10.33
CA ILE A 251 -3.87 -11.11 -10.92
C ILE A 251 -2.98 -11.98 -10.03
N GLY A 252 -3.66 -12.75 -9.18
CA GLY A 252 -3.14 -13.60 -8.13
C GLY A 252 -2.75 -15.01 -8.59
N GLU A 253 -2.42 -15.86 -7.61
CA GLU A 253 -2.00 -17.24 -7.83
C GLU A 253 -2.90 -18.05 -8.76
N TYR A 254 -2.26 -18.95 -9.53
CA TYR A 254 -2.89 -19.88 -10.47
C TYR A 254 -3.77 -19.20 -11.55
N SER A 255 -3.60 -17.89 -11.77
CA SER A 255 -4.38 -17.16 -12.75
C SER A 255 -3.65 -17.06 -14.09
N ILE A 256 -4.29 -17.56 -15.14
CA ILE A 256 -3.70 -17.75 -16.46
C ILE A 256 -4.55 -17.17 -17.59
N HIS A 257 -3.93 -16.72 -18.68
CA HIS A 257 -4.62 -16.22 -19.88
C HIS A 257 -5.62 -15.07 -19.64
N ASN A 258 -5.48 -14.31 -18.55
CA ASN A 258 -6.37 -13.19 -18.28
C ASN A 258 -5.91 -11.94 -19.04
N THR A 259 -6.87 -11.08 -19.39
CA THR A 259 -6.61 -9.93 -20.27
C THR A 259 -7.17 -8.63 -19.68
N ILE A 260 -6.32 -7.62 -19.56
CA ILE A 260 -6.69 -6.23 -19.29
C ILE A 260 -6.35 -5.44 -20.55
N LEU A 261 -7.37 -5.04 -21.31
CA LEU A 261 -7.22 -4.50 -22.66
C LEU A 261 -7.91 -3.14 -22.79
N GLN A 262 -7.15 -2.13 -23.20
CA GLN A 262 -7.68 -0.80 -23.50
C GLN A 262 -8.45 -0.16 -22.35
N CYS A 263 -8.06 -0.46 -21.11
CA CYS A 263 -8.69 0.08 -19.91
C CYS A 263 -8.09 1.44 -19.52
N ASN A 264 -8.90 2.24 -18.85
CA ASN A 264 -8.46 3.50 -18.24
C ASN A 264 -8.37 3.33 -16.72
N ILE A 265 -7.19 3.53 -16.14
CA ILE A 265 -6.93 3.38 -14.70
C ILE A 265 -6.39 4.71 -14.18
N ASN A 266 -7.13 5.36 -13.28
CA ASN A 266 -6.71 6.62 -12.69
C ASN A 266 -7.28 6.83 -11.30
N ASP A 267 -6.83 7.87 -10.59
CA ASP A 267 -7.35 8.24 -9.27
C ASP A 267 -7.41 7.02 -8.31
N CYS A 268 -6.30 6.29 -8.25
CA CYS A 268 -6.14 5.14 -7.36
C CYS A 268 -5.22 5.52 -6.20
N SER A 269 -5.62 5.20 -4.98
CA SER A 269 -4.77 5.34 -3.80
C SER A 269 -3.54 4.43 -3.91
N GLY A 270 -3.68 3.23 -4.50
CA GLY A 270 -2.59 2.36 -4.91
C GLY A 270 -2.26 2.51 -6.39
N GLY A 271 -1.56 1.53 -6.96
CA GLY A 271 -1.17 1.55 -8.38
C GLY A 271 -2.22 0.97 -9.32
N GLY A 272 -1.79 0.60 -10.54
CA GLY A 272 -2.70 0.08 -11.56
C GLY A 272 -2.92 -1.43 -11.44
N VAL A 273 -1.97 -2.21 -11.96
CA VAL A 273 -2.10 -3.67 -12.06
C VAL A 273 -0.97 -4.35 -11.29
N LEU A 274 -1.31 -5.29 -10.40
CA LEU A 274 -0.36 -6.20 -9.77
C LEU A 274 -0.54 -7.62 -10.29
N ILE A 275 0.57 -8.28 -10.63
CA ILE A 275 0.62 -9.67 -11.06
C ILE A 275 1.65 -10.41 -10.21
N GLY A 276 1.23 -11.43 -9.48
CA GLY A 276 2.05 -12.22 -8.57
C GLY A 276 1.19 -13.03 -7.59
N PHE A 277 1.77 -13.82 -6.70
CA PHE A 277 1.03 -14.60 -5.69
C PHE A 277 1.33 -14.16 -4.26
N ASP A 278 0.49 -14.58 -3.30
CA ASP A 278 0.43 -14.01 -1.94
C ASP A 278 1.75 -14.07 -1.17
N ASN A 279 2.59 -15.09 -1.38
CA ASN A 279 3.93 -15.17 -0.78
C ASN A 279 4.91 -14.07 -1.28
N CYS A 280 4.52 -13.28 -2.26
CA CYS A 280 5.25 -12.07 -2.71
C CYS A 280 4.76 -10.82 -1.99
N PHE A 281 3.54 -10.86 -1.44
CA PHE A 281 2.79 -9.68 -0.99
C PHE A 281 2.69 -9.62 0.53
N ILE A 282 2.83 -10.75 1.22
CA ILE A 282 2.82 -10.89 2.67
C ILE A 282 3.84 -11.99 3.01
N SER A 283 4.68 -11.77 4.03
CA SER A 283 5.59 -12.81 4.54
C SER A 283 4.79 -13.96 5.21
N ILE A 284 4.19 -14.84 4.41
CA ILE A 284 3.50 -16.01 4.91
C ILE A 284 4.55 -17.08 5.17
N ASN A 285 4.78 -17.41 6.45
CA ASN A 285 5.74 -18.44 6.87
C ASN A 285 5.34 -19.87 6.44
N SER A 286 4.14 -20.09 5.91
CA SER A 286 3.70 -21.42 5.46
C SER A 286 2.57 -21.39 4.43
N TYR A 287 2.77 -22.05 3.28
CA TYR A 287 1.69 -22.41 2.33
C TYR A 287 1.23 -23.85 2.57
N LYS A 288 -0.08 -24.12 2.52
CA LYS A 288 -0.63 -25.48 2.64
C LYS A 288 -1.36 -25.89 1.35
N GLU A 289 -0.94 -26.99 0.74
CA GLU A 289 -1.65 -27.66 -0.37
C GLU A 289 -1.74 -29.15 -0.05
N ASN A 290 -2.95 -29.74 -0.11
CA ASN A 290 -3.19 -31.17 0.07
C ASN A 290 -2.46 -31.78 1.29
N SER A 291 -2.66 -31.20 2.48
CA SER A 291 -2.03 -31.59 3.76
C SER A 291 -0.50 -31.46 3.85
N LYS A 292 0.19 -30.99 2.80
CA LYS A 292 1.61 -30.65 2.84
C LYS A 292 1.79 -29.17 3.21
N THR A 293 2.63 -28.91 4.21
CA THR A 293 3.03 -27.56 4.62
C THR A 293 4.37 -27.23 3.97
N TYR A 294 4.41 -26.17 3.17
CA TYR A 294 5.61 -25.60 2.58
C TYR A 294 6.04 -24.39 3.41
N VAL A 295 7.11 -24.55 4.19
CA VAL A 295 7.69 -23.48 5.01
C VAL A 295 8.64 -22.65 4.15
N THR A 296 8.48 -21.34 4.10
CA THR A 296 9.47 -20.45 3.46
C THR A 296 10.69 -20.35 4.36
N SER A 297 11.88 -20.68 3.85
CA SER A 297 13.13 -20.61 4.63
C SER A 297 13.45 -19.16 5.02
N ASP A 298 14.30 -19.00 6.04
CA ASP A 298 14.62 -17.80 6.84
C ASP A 298 15.10 -16.53 6.09
N ARG A 299 14.94 -16.45 4.78
CA ARG A 299 15.16 -15.23 3.98
C ARG A 299 13.82 -14.73 3.46
N LYS A 300 13.31 -13.69 4.14
CA LYS A 300 12.07 -12.92 3.88
C LYS A 300 11.84 -12.48 2.42
N TYR A 301 12.80 -12.66 1.52
CA TYR A 301 12.76 -12.18 0.13
C TYR A 301 13.02 -13.26 -0.92
N THR A 302 13.17 -14.53 -0.54
CA THR A 302 13.28 -15.63 -1.53
C THR A 302 12.08 -16.53 -1.39
N VAL A 303 11.25 -16.60 -2.44
CA VAL A 303 10.18 -17.59 -2.47
C VAL A 303 10.79 -19.00 -2.35
N ASN A 304 10.15 -19.86 -1.54
CA ASN A 304 10.53 -21.25 -1.47
C ASN A 304 10.48 -21.88 -2.88
N ARG A 305 11.66 -22.25 -3.39
CA ARG A 305 11.83 -22.86 -4.72
C ARG A 305 11.13 -24.22 -4.88
N ASN A 306 10.66 -24.81 -3.78
CA ASN A 306 9.90 -26.06 -3.80
C ASN A 306 8.42 -25.84 -4.13
N LEU A 307 7.97 -24.60 -4.33
CA LEU A 307 6.60 -24.34 -4.80
C LEU A 307 6.46 -24.69 -6.29
N PRO A 308 5.31 -25.25 -6.70
CA PRO A 308 5.09 -25.62 -8.09
C PRO A 308 5.00 -24.36 -8.96
N VAL A 309 5.68 -24.34 -10.12
CA VAL A 309 5.69 -23.20 -11.06
C VAL A 309 4.29 -22.68 -11.39
N LYS A 310 3.30 -23.57 -11.51
CA LYS A 310 1.90 -23.25 -11.78
C LYS A 310 1.23 -22.29 -10.76
N ILE A 311 1.80 -22.10 -9.57
CA ILE A 311 1.28 -21.10 -8.62
C ILE A 311 1.44 -19.68 -9.16
N ALA A 312 2.51 -19.44 -9.94
CA ALA A 312 2.82 -18.13 -10.46
C ALA A 312 1.84 -17.77 -11.60
N PRO A 313 1.17 -16.61 -11.53
CA PRO A 313 0.30 -16.17 -12.61
C PRO A 313 1.08 -16.02 -13.90
N SER A 314 0.49 -16.51 -15.00
CA SER A 314 1.20 -16.60 -16.26
C SER A 314 0.34 -16.43 -17.50
N TYR A 315 0.99 -16.08 -18.62
CA TYR A 315 0.31 -15.86 -19.90
C TYR A 315 -0.79 -14.80 -19.86
N ASN A 316 -0.74 -13.88 -18.90
CA ASN A 316 -1.68 -12.77 -18.82
C ASN A 316 -1.22 -11.62 -19.72
N LEU A 317 -2.17 -10.80 -20.18
CA LEU A 317 -1.94 -9.67 -21.08
C LEU A 317 -2.45 -8.37 -20.44
N VAL A 318 -1.58 -7.37 -20.34
CA VAL A 318 -1.97 -5.98 -20.06
C VAL A 318 -1.55 -5.13 -21.25
N ARG A 319 -2.54 -4.64 -22.02
CA ARG A 319 -2.24 -3.98 -23.30
C ARG A 319 -3.12 -2.78 -23.59
N GLY A 320 -2.50 -1.72 -24.12
CA GLY A 320 -3.22 -0.54 -24.60
C GLY A 320 -3.91 0.24 -23.48
N CYS A 321 -3.52 0.04 -22.22
CA CYS A 321 -4.14 0.71 -21.08
C CYS A 321 -3.48 2.08 -20.83
N SER A 322 -4.26 3.02 -20.31
CA SER A 322 -3.78 4.29 -19.77
C SER A 322 -3.83 4.23 -18.25
N ILE A 323 -2.69 4.43 -17.60
CA ILE A 323 -2.55 4.37 -16.13
C ILE A 323 -1.93 5.69 -15.66
N TYR A 324 -2.69 6.52 -14.96
CA TYR A 324 -2.19 7.84 -14.54
C TYR A 324 -2.81 8.34 -13.25
N ASN A 325 -2.15 9.26 -12.54
CA ASN A 325 -2.66 9.83 -11.29
C ASN A 325 -3.01 8.72 -10.27
N CYS A 326 -2.10 7.76 -10.12
CA CYS A 326 -2.20 6.63 -9.20
C CYS A 326 -1.12 6.73 -8.11
N GLY A 327 -1.23 5.93 -7.04
CA GLY A 327 -0.33 6.00 -5.89
C GLY A 327 -0.61 7.19 -4.99
N LEU A 328 -1.85 7.70 -4.99
CA LEU A 328 -2.22 8.94 -4.30
C LEU A 328 -2.14 8.87 -2.78
N TYR A 329 -2.22 7.67 -2.21
CA TYR A 329 -2.08 7.43 -0.77
C TYR A 329 -0.88 6.53 -0.47
N PHE A 330 -0.75 5.48 -1.26
CA PHE A 330 0.37 4.55 -1.21
C PHE A 330 1.42 5.01 -2.24
N THR A 331 2.18 6.06 -1.90
CA THR A 331 3.10 6.74 -2.82
C THR A 331 4.27 5.89 -3.30
N SER A 332 4.51 4.73 -2.70
CA SER A 332 5.47 3.74 -3.20
C SER A 332 4.88 2.76 -4.21
N SER A 333 3.59 2.88 -4.55
CA SER A 333 2.93 2.02 -5.53
C SER A 333 3.47 2.20 -6.95
N VAL A 334 3.34 1.17 -7.77
CA VAL A 334 3.80 1.16 -9.16
C VAL A 334 2.63 1.09 -10.14
N GLY A 335 2.81 1.58 -11.37
CA GLY A 335 1.75 1.52 -12.39
C GLY A 335 1.38 0.08 -12.73
N ILE A 336 2.39 -0.72 -13.08
CA ILE A 336 2.26 -2.16 -13.29
C ILE A 336 3.38 -2.89 -12.54
N GLY A 337 3.00 -3.76 -11.60
CA GLY A 337 3.93 -4.63 -10.89
C GLY A 337 3.82 -6.07 -11.36
N LEU A 338 4.91 -6.62 -11.92
CA LEU A 338 5.09 -8.07 -12.14
C LEU A 338 6.05 -8.57 -11.08
N MET A 339 5.52 -9.19 -10.04
CA MET A 339 6.34 -9.81 -9.00
C MET A 339 6.72 -11.22 -9.48
N GLN A 340 6.44 -12.26 -8.70
CA GLN A 340 6.73 -13.64 -9.09
C GLN A 340 5.69 -14.18 -10.08
N ALA A 341 5.93 -13.93 -11.37
CA ALA A 341 5.02 -14.23 -12.47
C ALA A 341 5.81 -14.55 -13.74
N HIS A 342 5.31 -15.42 -14.63
CA HIS A 342 6.04 -15.80 -15.85
C HIS A 342 5.22 -15.72 -17.13
N HIS A 343 5.90 -15.56 -18.28
CA HIS A 343 5.27 -15.56 -19.60
C HIS A 343 4.15 -14.50 -19.79
N ASN A 344 4.13 -13.44 -18.98
CA ASN A 344 3.15 -12.37 -19.11
C ASN A 344 3.61 -11.32 -20.14
N ARG A 345 2.66 -10.60 -20.71
CA ARG A 345 2.92 -9.57 -21.73
C ARG A 345 2.34 -8.23 -21.31
N ILE A 346 3.21 -7.23 -21.22
CA ILE A 346 2.87 -5.84 -20.88
C ILE A 346 3.24 -4.99 -22.08
N GLU A 347 2.23 -4.62 -22.87
CA GLU A 347 2.44 -4.12 -24.23
C GLU A 347 1.70 -2.81 -24.49
N ASN A 348 2.35 -1.83 -25.12
CA ASN A 348 1.69 -0.63 -25.65
C ASN A 348 0.81 0.12 -24.62
N ASN A 349 1.22 0.16 -23.35
CA ASN A 349 0.53 0.93 -22.31
C ASN A 349 1.15 2.33 -22.18
N THR A 350 0.34 3.30 -21.76
CA THR A 350 0.80 4.64 -21.38
C THR A 350 0.69 4.78 -19.86
N ILE A 351 1.79 5.12 -19.20
CA ILE A 351 1.86 5.26 -17.75
C ILE A 351 2.49 6.61 -17.42
N CYS A 352 1.78 7.49 -16.72
CA CYS A 352 2.26 8.83 -16.37
C CYS A 352 1.72 9.35 -15.05
N ASP A 353 2.25 10.46 -14.52
CA ASP A 353 1.78 11.06 -13.27
C ASP A 353 1.73 10.07 -12.08
N LEU A 354 2.78 9.26 -11.91
CA LEU A 354 2.94 8.37 -10.75
C LEU A 354 4.08 8.85 -9.84
N PRO A 355 3.96 8.71 -8.52
CA PRO A 355 4.98 9.16 -7.55
C PRO A 355 6.23 8.26 -7.50
N TYR A 356 6.19 7.09 -8.13
CA TYR A 356 7.27 6.09 -8.11
C TYR A 356 7.43 5.43 -9.48
N SER A 357 7.79 4.15 -9.55
CA SER A 357 8.06 3.48 -10.84
C SER A 357 6.79 3.23 -11.67
N GLY A 358 6.88 3.46 -12.98
CA GLY A 358 5.81 3.09 -13.92
C GLY A 358 5.61 1.56 -14.03
N ILE A 359 6.68 0.80 -14.26
CA ILE A 359 6.66 -0.67 -14.32
C ILE A 359 7.77 -1.25 -13.43
N SER A 360 7.44 -2.22 -12.58
CA SER A 360 8.40 -2.96 -11.75
C SER A 360 8.31 -4.46 -12.04
N VAL A 361 9.44 -5.13 -12.29
CA VAL A 361 9.49 -6.56 -12.66
C VAL A 361 10.50 -7.32 -11.78
N GLY A 362 10.05 -8.41 -11.16
CA GLY A 362 10.85 -9.27 -10.28
C GLY A 362 10.68 -8.97 -8.80
N TRP A 363 11.11 -9.91 -7.94
CA TRP A 363 10.91 -9.80 -6.48
C TRP A 363 11.88 -10.63 -5.58
N ASP A 364 13.17 -10.79 -5.91
CA ASP A 364 14.10 -11.60 -5.07
C ASP A 364 15.44 -10.95 -4.68
N TYR A 365 15.81 -9.80 -5.26
CA TYR A 365 17.08 -9.10 -4.98
C TYR A 365 18.34 -10.02 -5.03
N ASP A 366 18.30 -11.08 -5.85
CA ASP A 366 19.35 -12.09 -6.04
C ASP A 366 19.34 -12.53 -7.51
N PHE A 367 20.46 -13.09 -8.00
CA PHE A 367 20.64 -13.57 -9.38
C PHE A 367 20.15 -15.01 -9.59
N LYS A 368 19.62 -15.66 -8.56
CA LYS A 368 19.20 -17.05 -8.64
C LYS A 368 17.84 -17.18 -9.33
N ASP A 369 17.64 -18.35 -9.93
CA ASP A 369 16.38 -18.73 -10.55
C ASP A 369 15.19 -18.53 -9.61
N ASN A 370 14.13 -17.98 -10.19
CA ASN A 370 12.88 -17.64 -9.54
C ASN A 370 11.70 -17.70 -10.53
N PHE A 371 10.49 -17.38 -10.07
CA PHE A 371 9.29 -17.50 -10.91
C PHE A 371 9.16 -16.35 -11.93
N THR A 372 9.94 -15.27 -11.77
CA THR A 372 9.97 -14.14 -12.69
C THR A 372 10.76 -14.49 -13.95
N SER A 373 10.09 -15.05 -14.95
CA SER A 373 10.76 -15.52 -16.16
C SER A 373 9.91 -15.33 -17.41
N TYR A 374 10.57 -15.14 -18.56
CA TYR A 374 9.92 -15.05 -19.88
C TYR A 374 8.82 -13.98 -20.01
N ASN A 375 8.80 -12.97 -19.14
CA ASN A 375 7.88 -11.84 -19.27
C ASN A 375 8.35 -10.91 -20.39
N SER A 376 7.42 -10.35 -21.16
CA SER A 376 7.71 -9.38 -22.22
C SER A 376 7.17 -8.01 -21.85
N ILE A 377 8.06 -7.02 -21.79
CA ILE A 377 7.71 -5.60 -21.56
C ILE A 377 8.06 -4.86 -22.84
N LYS A 378 7.06 -4.48 -23.65
CA LYS A 378 7.29 -3.99 -25.02
C LYS A 378 6.48 -2.75 -25.33
N ASN A 379 7.13 -1.75 -25.93
CA ASN A 379 6.49 -0.54 -26.47
C ASN A 379 5.61 0.22 -25.45
N ASN A 380 5.91 0.16 -24.16
CA ASN A 380 5.21 0.98 -23.17
C ASN A 380 5.80 2.40 -23.17
N THR A 381 4.96 3.41 -23.01
CA THR A 381 5.39 4.80 -22.82
C THR A 381 5.27 5.15 -21.34
N ILE A 382 6.37 5.54 -20.72
CA ILE A 382 6.43 5.95 -19.31
C ILE A 382 7.04 7.34 -19.27
N HIS A 383 6.30 8.31 -18.73
CA HIS A 383 6.72 9.70 -18.62
C HIS A 383 6.06 10.38 -17.41
N ASP A 384 6.41 11.64 -17.15
CA ASP A 384 5.65 12.50 -16.24
C ASP A 384 4.53 13.19 -17.01
#